data_AF-A0A2J7PXA0-F1
#
_entry.id   AF-A0A2J7PXA0-F1
#
_cell.length_a   1.000
_cell.length_b   1.000
_cell.length_c   1.000
_cell.angle_alpha   90.00
_cell.angle_beta   90.00
_cell.angle_gamma   90.00
#
_symmetry.space_group_name_H-M   'P 1'
#
loop_
_entity.id
_entity.type
_entity.pdbx_description
1 polymer ?
#
loop_
_entity_poly.entity_id
_entity_poly.type
_entity_poly.pdbx_seq_one_letter_code
_entity_poly.pdbx_strand_id
1 'polypeptide(L)'
;MNQSLTCKLCRFLELIPPKSKLEEEYAVLKAELSNLGSPVVFCHNDLLLANVIYNAEKKTVTFIDYEYSSYNYQAFDIGNHFAEFAGVADVDYAAYPSAEFQWRWLQVYLETFRTSITDTSDSDDDDDMSNTKTELDISCLYVQVNKFALASHFLWAIWALIQAEHSRIDFDFLGYADVRLKEYFAKKDHFLSLTVENL
;
A
#
# COMPACT_ATOMS: atom_id res chain seq x y z
N MET A 1 -9.10 31.41 25.08
CA MET A 1 -8.68 30.27 24.23
C MET A 1 -9.76 29.21 24.32
N ASN A 2 -10.26 28.74 23.18
CA ASN A 2 -11.43 27.86 23.10
C ASN A 2 -11.04 26.44 23.57
N GLN A 3 -11.76 25.86 24.54
CA GLN A 3 -11.42 24.59 25.19
C GLN A 3 -11.29 23.41 24.20
N SER A 4 -12.01 23.47 23.08
CA SER A 4 -11.94 22.54 21.95
C SER A 4 -10.59 22.60 21.19
N LEU A 5 -10.02 23.80 20.99
CA LEU A 5 -8.72 23.96 20.33
C LEU A 5 -7.59 23.38 21.20
N THR A 6 -7.67 23.57 22.51
CA THR A 6 -6.70 23.03 23.48
C THR A 6 -6.75 21.51 23.49
N CYS A 7 -7.93 20.89 23.39
CA CYS A 7 -8.09 19.43 23.35
C CYS A 7 -7.47 18.81 22.08
N LYS A 8 -7.71 19.42 20.90
CA LYS A 8 -7.17 18.93 19.62
C LYS A 8 -5.63 18.99 19.58
N LEU A 9 -5.05 20.10 20.03
CA LEU A 9 -3.59 20.26 20.07
C LEU A 9 -2.94 19.28 21.07
N CYS A 10 -3.54 19.06 22.23
CA CYS A 10 -3.05 18.05 23.18
C CYS A 10 -3.08 16.65 22.56
N ARG A 11 -4.20 16.25 21.92
CA ARG A 11 -4.29 14.97 21.20
C ARG A 11 -3.22 14.85 20.10
N PHE A 12 -3.01 15.91 19.32
CA PHE A 12 -1.99 15.92 18.27
C PHE A 12 -0.59 15.67 18.84
N LEU A 13 -0.21 16.39 19.92
CA LEU A 13 1.11 16.24 20.55
C LEU A 13 1.31 14.88 21.24
N GLU A 14 0.22 14.23 21.67
CA GLU A 14 0.23 12.90 22.27
C GLU A 14 0.38 11.79 21.22
N LEU A 15 -0.37 11.89 20.12
CA LEU A 15 -0.50 10.83 19.13
C LEU A 15 0.56 10.90 18.03
N ILE A 16 0.96 12.11 17.62
CA ILE A 16 1.72 12.31 16.39
C ILE A 16 3.19 12.58 16.73
N PRO A 17 4.14 11.81 16.16
CA PRO A 17 5.56 12.08 16.30
C PRO A 17 5.91 13.51 15.86
N PRO A 18 6.98 14.10 16.42
CA PRO A 18 7.41 15.43 16.01
C PRO A 18 7.76 15.44 14.52
N LYS A 19 7.52 16.59 13.87
CA LYS A 19 7.77 16.78 12.44
C LYS A 19 9.16 16.30 12.00
N SER A 20 10.20 16.59 12.78
CA SER A 20 11.57 16.15 12.47
C SER A 20 11.68 14.63 12.35
N LYS A 21 10.97 13.88 13.19
CA LYS A 21 10.92 12.42 13.11
C LYS A 21 10.24 11.96 11.83
N LEU A 22 9.13 12.59 11.46
CA LEU A 22 8.44 12.28 10.19
C LEU A 22 9.33 12.58 8.97
N GLU A 23 10.10 13.67 9.00
CA GLU A 23 11.06 14.01 7.93
C GLU A 23 12.20 12.98 7.81
N GLU A 24 12.72 12.49 8.94
CA GLU A 24 13.70 11.39 8.96
C GLU A 24 13.12 10.11 8.35
N GLU A 25 11.91 9.71 8.76
CA GLU A 25 11.25 8.49 8.27
C GLU A 25 10.93 8.57 6.77
N TYR A 26 10.49 9.74 6.30
CA TYR A 26 10.32 10.01 4.88
C TYR A 26 11.64 9.85 4.11
N ALA A 27 12.75 10.39 4.64
CA ALA A 27 14.05 10.28 3.98
C ALA A 27 14.51 8.83 3.87
N VAL A 28 14.30 8.01 4.91
CA VAL A 28 14.58 6.56 4.89
C VAL A 28 13.73 5.88 3.82
N LEU A 29 12.41 6.07 3.83
CA LEU A 29 11.52 5.47 2.83
C LEU A 29 11.90 5.87 1.41
N LYS A 30 12.17 7.16 1.17
CA LYS A 30 12.56 7.63 -0.15
C LYS A 30 13.86 6.97 -0.63
N ALA A 31 14.86 6.85 0.24
CA ALA A 31 16.13 6.22 -0.10
C ALA A 31 15.97 4.73 -0.41
N GLU A 32 15.20 4.00 0.40
CA GLU A 32 14.96 2.57 0.21
C GLU A 32 14.13 2.31 -1.06
N LEU A 33 12.96 2.94 -1.16
CA LEU A 33 11.97 2.60 -2.19
C LEU A 33 12.38 3.03 -3.60
N SER A 34 13.12 4.13 -3.74
CA SER A 34 13.57 4.60 -5.07
C SER A 34 14.52 3.62 -5.76
N ASN A 35 15.17 2.72 -5.01
CA ASN A 35 16.16 1.78 -5.51
C ASN A 35 15.61 0.36 -5.72
N LEU A 36 14.32 0.12 -5.44
CA LEU A 36 13.73 -1.23 -5.49
C LEU A 36 13.46 -1.75 -6.91
N GLY A 37 13.52 -0.88 -7.93
CA GLY A 37 13.32 -1.28 -9.32
C GLY A 37 11.89 -1.70 -9.67
N SER A 38 10.88 -1.32 -8.87
CA SER A 38 9.48 -1.55 -9.23
C SER A 38 9.12 -0.75 -10.47
N PRO A 39 8.43 -1.33 -11.47
CA PRO A 39 8.06 -0.61 -12.69
C PRO A 39 7.06 0.50 -12.40
N VAL A 40 7.14 1.60 -13.17
CA VAL A 40 6.15 2.67 -13.14
C VAL A 40 5.03 2.33 -14.12
N VAL A 41 3.81 2.23 -13.61
CA VAL A 41 2.59 1.90 -14.36
C VAL A 41 1.48 2.88 -14.01
N PHE A 42 0.35 2.82 -14.72
CA PHE A 42 -0.84 3.56 -14.30
C PHE A 42 -1.47 2.86 -13.09
N CYS A 43 -1.58 3.58 -11.97
CA CYS A 43 -2.05 3.07 -10.69
C CYS A 43 -3.33 3.77 -10.27
N HIS A 44 -4.18 3.04 -9.52
CA HIS A 44 -5.36 3.61 -8.88
C HIS A 44 -4.95 4.54 -7.72
N ASN A 45 -3.92 4.14 -6.97
CA ASN A 45 -3.35 4.74 -5.76
C ASN A 45 -4.26 4.73 -4.51
N ASP A 46 -5.56 4.52 -4.67
CA ASP A 46 -6.53 4.44 -3.57
C ASP A 46 -7.45 3.21 -3.66
N LEU A 47 -6.86 2.01 -3.80
CA LEU A 47 -7.62 0.78 -4.04
C LEU A 47 -8.18 0.15 -2.75
N LEU A 48 -8.89 0.94 -1.94
CA LEU A 48 -9.63 0.46 -0.77
C LEU A 48 -10.84 -0.39 -1.17
N LEU A 49 -11.34 -1.24 -0.25
CA LEU A 49 -12.36 -2.25 -0.58
C LEU A 49 -13.67 -1.64 -1.11
N ALA A 50 -14.05 -0.43 -0.68
CA ALA A 50 -15.26 0.24 -1.18
C ALA A 50 -15.13 0.70 -2.65
N ASN A 51 -13.91 0.80 -3.18
CA ASN A 51 -13.63 1.16 -4.58
C ASN A 51 -13.60 -0.08 -5.50
N VAL A 52 -13.83 -1.29 -4.94
CA VAL A 52 -13.89 -2.55 -5.69
C VAL A 52 -15.35 -3.03 -5.78
N ILE A 53 -15.95 -2.87 -6.96
CA ILE A 53 -17.36 -3.20 -7.20
C ILE A 53 -17.47 -4.59 -7.81
N TYR A 54 -18.04 -5.53 -7.05
CA TYR A 54 -18.36 -6.86 -7.55
C TYR A 54 -19.80 -6.94 -8.05
N ASN A 55 -19.98 -7.22 -9.34
CA ASN A 55 -21.27 -7.54 -9.93
C ASN A 55 -21.48 -9.06 -9.91
N ALA A 56 -22.32 -9.55 -9.00
CA ALA A 56 -22.58 -10.97 -8.80
C ALA A 56 -23.27 -11.65 -10.00
N GLU A 57 -24.16 -10.95 -10.70
CA GLU A 57 -24.88 -11.49 -11.87
C GLU A 57 -23.92 -11.75 -13.03
N LYS A 58 -23.02 -10.80 -13.29
CA LYS A 58 -22.04 -10.87 -14.38
C LYS A 58 -20.74 -11.56 -13.98
N LYS A 59 -20.53 -11.82 -12.67
CA LYS A 59 -19.26 -12.29 -12.09
C LYS A 59 -18.07 -11.44 -12.52
N THR A 60 -18.25 -10.11 -12.50
CA THR A 60 -17.23 -9.14 -12.90
C THR A 60 -16.87 -8.23 -11.75
N VAL A 61 -15.61 -7.78 -11.73
CA VAL A 61 -15.11 -6.77 -10.79
C VAL A 61 -14.80 -5.51 -11.59
N THR A 62 -15.13 -4.35 -11.04
CA THR A 62 -14.81 -3.05 -11.65
C THR A 62 -14.34 -2.09 -10.55
N PHE A 63 -13.31 -1.31 -10.84
CA PHE A 63 -12.83 -0.28 -9.95
C PHE A 63 -13.50 1.07 -10.26
N ILE A 64 -13.70 1.87 -9.22
CA ILE A 64 -14.29 3.22 -9.29
C ILE A 64 -13.44 4.20 -8.48
N ASP A 65 -13.70 5.49 -8.65
CA ASP A 65 -13.10 6.58 -7.87
C ASP A 65 -11.58 6.79 -8.10
N TYR A 66 -11.23 7.15 -9.33
CA TYR A 66 -9.86 7.35 -9.79
C TYR A 66 -9.26 8.72 -9.41
N GLU A 67 -9.71 9.35 -8.31
CA GLU A 67 -9.30 10.73 -7.97
C GLU A 67 -7.81 10.86 -7.62
N TYR A 68 -7.21 9.80 -7.06
CA TYR A 68 -5.78 9.73 -6.76
C TYR A 68 -4.95 9.07 -7.88
N SER A 69 -5.57 8.66 -8.98
CA SER A 69 -4.90 7.84 -9.99
C SER A 69 -3.83 8.61 -10.75
N SER A 70 -2.67 8.00 -10.92
CA SER A 70 -1.53 8.57 -11.61
C SER A 70 -0.56 7.49 -12.05
N TYR A 71 0.47 7.85 -12.82
CA TYR A 71 1.64 7.00 -12.94
C TYR A 71 2.33 6.89 -11.58
N ASN A 72 2.57 5.67 -11.11
CA ASN A 72 3.24 5.39 -9.86
C ASN A 72 3.90 3.99 -9.91
N TYR A 73 4.63 3.61 -8.87
CA TYR A 73 5.21 2.28 -8.75
C TYR A 73 4.11 1.22 -8.62
N GLN A 74 4.19 0.17 -9.43
CA GLN A 74 3.29 -0.98 -9.39
C GLN A 74 3.15 -1.54 -7.97
N ALA A 75 4.27 -1.68 -7.26
CA ALA A 75 4.28 -2.20 -5.90
C ALA A 75 3.58 -1.29 -4.88
N PHE A 76 3.48 0.03 -5.13
CA PHE A 76 2.71 0.93 -4.28
C PHE A 76 1.23 0.62 -4.33
N ASP A 77 0.66 0.47 -5.51
CA ASP A 77 -0.79 0.26 -5.66
C ASP A 77 -1.23 -1.05 -5.01
N ILE A 78 -0.42 -2.10 -5.16
CA ILE A 78 -0.65 -3.41 -4.54
C ILE A 78 -0.43 -3.35 -3.02
N GLY A 79 0.67 -2.74 -2.57
CA GLY A 79 0.97 -2.59 -1.14
C GLY A 79 -0.09 -1.77 -0.42
N ASN A 80 -0.61 -0.73 -1.09
CA ASN A 80 -1.76 0.03 -0.63
C ASN A 80 -3.01 -0.84 -0.52
N HIS A 81 -3.36 -1.57 -1.59
CA HIS A 81 -4.52 -2.46 -1.57
C HIS A 81 -4.49 -3.46 -0.40
N PHE A 82 -3.33 -4.06 -0.12
CA PHE A 82 -3.15 -4.95 1.03
C PHE A 82 -3.30 -4.24 2.38
N ALA A 83 -2.79 -3.01 2.51
CA ALA A 83 -2.98 -2.20 3.72
C ALA A 83 -4.47 -1.91 3.98
N GLU A 84 -5.28 -1.75 2.93
CA GLU A 84 -6.72 -1.48 3.03
C GLU A 84 -7.57 -2.70 3.42
N PHE A 85 -6.99 -3.91 3.50
CA PHE A 85 -7.70 -5.08 4.08
C PHE A 85 -8.05 -4.86 5.55
N ALA A 86 -7.29 -4.00 6.24
CA ALA A 86 -7.57 -3.61 7.61
C ALA A 86 -8.82 -2.73 7.74
N GLY A 87 -9.31 -2.14 6.65
CA GLY A 87 -10.44 -1.21 6.67
C GLY A 87 -10.07 0.21 7.13
N VAL A 88 -11.05 1.12 7.05
CA VAL A 88 -10.87 2.56 7.32
C VAL A 88 -11.59 3.02 8.59
N ALA A 89 -12.86 2.63 8.77
CA ALA A 89 -13.65 3.03 9.93
C ALA A 89 -13.33 2.19 11.18
N ASP A 90 -13.24 0.87 11.00
CA ASP A 90 -12.94 -0.11 12.05
C ASP A 90 -11.63 -0.82 11.68
N VAL A 91 -10.50 -0.15 11.92
CA VAL A 91 -9.18 -0.65 11.48
C VAL A 91 -8.77 -1.90 12.25
N ASP A 92 -8.55 -3.02 11.55
CA ASP A 92 -8.02 -4.27 12.08
C ASP A 92 -6.83 -4.80 11.26
N TYR A 93 -5.60 -4.51 11.69
CA TYR A 93 -4.41 -5.00 11.01
C TYR A 93 -4.16 -6.50 11.15
N ALA A 94 -4.96 -7.23 11.96
CA ALA A 94 -4.96 -8.69 11.89
C ALA A 94 -5.54 -9.20 10.55
N ALA A 95 -6.30 -8.36 9.83
CA ALA A 95 -6.82 -8.66 8.51
C ALA A 95 -5.81 -8.42 7.37
N TYR A 96 -4.63 -7.84 7.65
CA TYR A 96 -3.58 -7.70 6.63
C TYR A 96 -3.22 -9.09 6.06
N PRO A 97 -3.12 -9.24 4.73
CA PRO A 97 -3.03 -10.56 4.11
C PRO A 97 -1.76 -11.31 4.54
N SER A 98 -1.92 -12.62 4.81
CA SER A 98 -0.80 -13.50 5.14
C SER A 98 0.19 -13.61 3.98
N ALA A 99 1.44 -14.02 4.27
CA ALA A 99 2.44 -14.25 3.23
C ALA A 99 1.95 -15.23 2.14
N GLU A 100 1.27 -16.30 2.54
CA GLU A 100 0.67 -17.27 1.62
C GLU A 100 -0.39 -16.62 0.69
N PHE A 101 -1.27 -15.79 1.25
CA PHE A 101 -2.28 -15.09 0.45
C PHE A 101 -1.62 -14.12 -0.53
N GLN A 102 -0.67 -13.31 -0.03
CA GLN A 102 0.05 -12.35 -0.86
C GLN A 102 0.77 -13.07 -2.01
N TRP A 103 1.49 -14.16 -1.74
CA TRP A 103 2.18 -14.94 -2.76
C TRP A 103 1.23 -15.38 -3.88
N ARG A 104 0.10 -15.99 -3.51
CA ARG A 104 -0.91 -16.43 -4.48
C ARG A 104 -1.51 -15.27 -5.25
N TRP A 105 -1.79 -14.14 -4.59
CA TRP A 105 -2.33 -12.95 -5.24
C TRP A 105 -1.34 -12.36 -6.25
N LEU A 106 -0.07 -12.24 -5.87
CA LEU A 106 1.01 -11.70 -6.71
C LEU A 106 1.29 -12.60 -7.92
N GLN A 107 1.24 -13.92 -7.73
CA GLN A 107 1.32 -14.87 -8.83
C GLN A 107 0.23 -14.61 -9.88
N VAL A 108 -1.04 -14.58 -9.46
CA VAL A 108 -2.17 -14.34 -10.37
C VAL A 108 -2.06 -12.97 -11.05
N TYR A 109 -1.64 -11.95 -10.30
CA TYR A 109 -1.41 -10.61 -10.82
C TYR A 109 -0.35 -10.61 -11.92
N LEU A 110 0.83 -11.21 -11.69
CA LEU A 110 1.92 -11.24 -12.67
C LEU A 110 1.56 -12.05 -13.93
N GLU A 111 0.91 -13.21 -13.77
CA GLU A 111 0.41 -14.02 -14.88
C GLU A 111 -0.57 -13.22 -15.76
N THR A 112 -1.53 -12.54 -15.13
CA THR A 112 -2.54 -11.71 -15.83
C THR A 112 -1.89 -10.48 -16.47
N PHE A 113 -0.99 -9.80 -15.75
CA PHE A 113 -0.31 -8.60 -16.22
C PHE A 113 0.54 -8.89 -17.46
N ARG A 114 1.33 -9.96 -17.45
CA ARG A 114 2.12 -10.39 -18.61
C ARG A 114 1.22 -10.71 -19.81
N THR A 115 0.17 -11.51 -19.60
CA THR A 115 -0.77 -11.89 -20.68
C THR A 115 -1.40 -10.66 -21.34
N SER A 116 -1.78 -9.63 -20.55
CA SER A 116 -2.35 -8.39 -21.06
C SER A 116 -1.39 -7.55 -21.92
N ILE A 117 -0.07 -7.77 -21.77
CA ILE A 117 0.97 -7.10 -22.54
C ILE A 117 1.35 -7.95 -23.78
N THR A 118 1.38 -9.28 -23.64
CA THR A 118 1.81 -10.22 -24.69
C THR A 118 0.76 -10.54 -25.75
N ASP A 119 -0.48 -10.07 -25.63
CA ASP A 119 -1.47 -10.04 -26.75
C ASP A 119 -0.98 -9.25 -27.99
N THR A 120 0.27 -8.73 -27.97
CA THR A 120 0.97 -8.09 -29.09
C THR A 120 2.23 -8.81 -29.57
N SER A 121 2.63 -9.96 -28.99
CA SER A 121 3.83 -10.67 -29.41
C SER A 121 3.74 -12.18 -29.18
N ASP A 122 3.61 -12.94 -30.29
CA ASP A 122 3.79 -14.38 -30.35
C ASP A 122 5.25 -14.76 -30.00
N SER A 123 5.46 -15.40 -28.87
CA SER A 123 6.66 -16.23 -28.66
C SER A 123 6.38 -17.34 -27.66
N ASP A 124 6.16 -18.53 -28.22
CA ASP A 124 6.19 -19.82 -27.53
C ASP A 124 7.63 -20.14 -27.11
N ASP A 125 7.98 -19.96 -25.84
CA ASP A 125 9.16 -20.58 -25.24
C ASP A 125 8.75 -21.28 -23.94
N ASP A 126 8.49 -22.58 -24.09
CA ASP A 126 8.14 -23.52 -23.04
C ASP A 126 9.45 -24.21 -22.57
N ASP A 127 10.04 -23.74 -21.48
CA ASP A 127 11.23 -24.34 -20.86
C ASP A 127 11.15 -24.24 -19.32
N ASP A 128 11.77 -25.20 -18.63
CA ASP A 128 11.83 -25.35 -17.17
C ASP A 128 12.36 -24.08 -16.45
N MET A 129 13.15 -23.27 -17.17
CA MET A 129 13.58 -21.93 -16.74
C MET A 129 12.45 -20.91 -16.53
N SER A 130 11.26 -21.16 -17.07
CA SER A 130 10.05 -20.34 -16.92
C SER A 130 9.50 -20.35 -15.50
N ASN A 131 9.51 -21.51 -14.83
CA ASN A 131 9.00 -21.63 -13.46
C ASN A 131 9.93 -20.95 -12.45
N THR A 132 11.24 -21.16 -12.55
CA THR A 132 12.21 -20.51 -11.65
C THR A 132 12.22 -18.98 -11.82
N LYS A 133 12.08 -18.49 -13.05
CA LYS A 133 11.92 -17.05 -13.32
C LYS A 133 10.63 -16.50 -12.73
N THR A 134 9.54 -17.26 -12.81
CA THR A 134 8.25 -16.87 -12.23
C THR A 134 8.32 -16.76 -10.70
N GLU A 135 8.94 -17.73 -10.03
CA GLU A 135 9.16 -17.65 -8.58
C GLU A 135 10.04 -16.47 -8.16
N LEU A 136 11.13 -16.21 -8.89
CA LEU A 136 11.99 -15.05 -8.63
C LEU A 136 11.25 -13.72 -8.82
N ASP A 137 10.41 -13.60 -9.85
CA ASP A 137 9.62 -12.41 -10.10
C ASP A 137 8.56 -12.20 -9.00
N ILE A 138 7.92 -13.27 -8.52
CA ILE A 138 6.98 -13.21 -7.39
C ILE A 138 7.71 -12.79 -6.11
N SER A 139 8.85 -13.40 -5.80
CA SER A 139 9.69 -13.04 -4.66
C SER A 139 10.12 -11.57 -4.69
N CYS A 140 10.58 -11.09 -5.86
CA CYS A 140 10.96 -9.70 -6.03
C CYS A 140 9.77 -8.76 -5.77
N LEU A 141 8.62 -9.05 -6.38
CA LEU A 141 7.42 -8.23 -6.19
C LEU A 141 6.91 -8.30 -4.74
N TYR A 142 7.00 -9.44 -4.07
CA TYR A 142 6.63 -9.59 -2.66
C TYR A 142 7.46 -8.68 -1.74
N VAL A 143 8.79 -8.64 -1.94
CA VAL A 143 9.67 -7.71 -1.22
C VAL A 143 9.27 -6.26 -1.49
N GLN A 144 9.07 -5.91 -2.77
CA GLN A 144 8.71 -4.55 -3.16
C GLN A 144 7.38 -4.12 -2.53
N VAL A 145 6.34 -4.93 -2.66
CA VAL A 145 4.97 -4.65 -2.20
C VAL A 145 4.93 -4.41 -0.69
N ASN A 146 5.58 -5.26 0.10
CA ASN A 146 5.61 -5.07 1.56
C ASN A 146 6.40 -3.81 1.94
N LYS A 147 7.52 -3.51 1.28
CA LYS A 147 8.23 -2.24 1.52
C LYS A 147 7.39 -1.02 1.13
N PHE A 148 6.67 -1.07 0.01
CA PHE A 148 5.79 0.01 -0.42
C PHE A 148 4.51 0.13 0.43
N ALA A 149 4.05 -0.92 1.10
CA ALA A 149 2.98 -0.83 2.10
C ALA A 149 3.33 0.16 3.24
N LEU A 150 4.61 0.25 3.61
CA LEU A 150 5.09 1.29 4.54
C LEU A 150 4.83 2.70 4.01
N ALA A 151 5.08 2.94 2.71
CA ALA A 151 4.78 4.22 2.09
C ALA A 151 3.28 4.51 2.02
N SER A 152 2.43 3.48 1.83
CA SER A 152 0.98 3.65 1.94
C SER A 152 0.58 4.12 3.35
N HIS A 153 1.04 3.43 4.40
CA HIS A 153 0.75 3.86 5.77
C HIS A 153 1.20 5.30 6.02
N PHE A 154 2.40 5.66 5.58
CA PHE A 154 2.94 6.99 5.74
C PHE A 154 2.15 8.05 4.96
N LEU A 155 1.81 7.79 3.69
CA LEU A 155 1.02 8.70 2.85
C LEU A 155 -0.34 8.99 3.49
N TRP A 156 -1.09 7.96 3.84
CA TRP A 156 -2.44 8.11 4.36
C TRP A 156 -2.48 8.67 5.78
N ALA A 157 -1.42 8.45 6.58
CA ALA A 157 -1.24 9.17 7.83
C ALA A 157 -1.09 10.69 7.60
N ILE A 158 -0.20 11.11 6.69
CA ILE A 158 0.00 12.54 6.40
C ILE A 158 -1.25 13.16 5.78
N TRP A 159 -1.92 12.45 4.87
CA TRP A 159 -3.21 12.86 4.33
C TRP A 159 -4.23 13.09 5.46
N ALA A 160 -4.34 12.17 6.40
CA ALA A 160 -5.26 12.28 7.51
C ALA A 160 -4.91 13.44 8.45
N LEU A 161 -3.62 13.74 8.68
CA LEU A 161 -3.21 14.92 9.45
C LEU A 161 -3.67 16.24 8.79
N ILE A 162 -3.59 16.32 7.46
CA ILE A 162 -4.07 17.49 6.70
C ILE A 162 -5.60 17.57 6.81
N GLN A 163 -6.29 16.44 6.66
CA GLN A 163 -7.75 16.37 6.76
C GLN A 163 -8.25 16.69 8.18
N ALA A 164 -7.50 16.34 9.22
CA ALA A 164 -7.84 16.71 10.59
C ALA A 164 -7.95 18.22 10.78
N GLU A 165 -7.23 19.03 10.00
CA GLU A 165 -7.30 20.49 10.04
C GLU A 165 -8.37 21.08 9.13
N HIS A 166 -8.58 20.50 7.95
CA HIS A 166 -9.37 21.15 6.89
C HIS A 166 -10.70 20.49 6.58
N SER A 167 -10.87 19.21 6.90
CA SER A 167 -12.07 18.46 6.55
C SER A 167 -13.26 18.87 7.40
N ARG A 168 -14.45 18.82 6.80
CA ARG A 168 -15.74 19.00 7.48
C ARG A 168 -16.45 17.68 7.77
N ILE A 169 -15.86 16.56 7.33
CA ILE A 169 -16.41 15.23 7.52
C ILE A 169 -16.27 14.85 9.00
N ASP A 170 -17.32 14.27 9.57
CA ASP A 170 -17.31 13.73 10.94
C ASP A 170 -16.59 12.38 10.95
N PHE A 171 -15.26 12.44 11.02
CA PHE A 171 -14.35 11.31 11.07
C PHE A 171 -13.13 11.65 11.94
N ASP A 172 -12.65 10.71 12.76
CA ASP A 172 -11.49 10.94 13.64
C ASP A 172 -10.17 10.85 12.86
N PHE A 173 -9.90 11.84 12.02
CA PHE A 173 -8.69 11.90 11.19
C PHE A 173 -7.39 11.84 12.01
N LEU A 174 -7.35 12.41 13.22
CA LEU A 174 -6.17 12.31 14.08
C LEU A 174 -5.97 10.88 14.60
N GLY A 175 -7.04 10.21 15.02
CA GLY A 175 -6.99 8.81 15.43
C GLY A 175 -6.58 7.90 14.27
N TYR A 176 -7.09 8.16 13.07
CA TYR A 176 -6.70 7.41 11.88
C TYR A 176 -5.22 7.61 11.51
N ALA A 177 -4.72 8.85 11.56
CA ALA A 177 -3.30 9.13 11.34
C ALA A 177 -2.40 8.39 12.33
N ASP A 178 -2.77 8.37 13.61
CA ASP A 178 -2.08 7.63 14.67
C ASP A 178 -2.03 6.13 14.38
N VAL A 179 -3.16 5.53 14.03
CA VAL A 179 -3.25 4.09 13.71
C VAL A 179 -2.39 3.74 12.49
N ARG A 180 -2.38 4.56 11.44
CA ARG A 180 -1.51 4.36 10.27
C ARG A 180 -0.02 4.48 10.62
N LEU A 181 0.38 5.48 11.41
CA LEU A 181 1.78 5.65 11.83
C LEU A 181 2.24 4.52 12.76
N LYS A 182 1.40 4.06 13.68
CA LYS A 182 1.70 2.92 14.56
C LYS A 182 1.98 1.66 13.77
N GLU A 183 1.17 1.37 12.75
CA GLU A 183 1.40 0.21 11.89
C GLU A 183 2.65 0.36 11.04
N TYR A 184 2.89 1.56 10.49
CA TYR A 184 4.16 1.87 9.83
C TYR A 184 5.36 1.50 10.70
N PHE A 185 5.41 2.00 11.94
CA PHE A 185 6.53 1.71 12.85
C PHE A 185 6.57 0.24 13.29
N ALA A 186 5.43 -0.41 13.48
CA ALA A 186 5.36 -1.82 13.86
C ALA A 186 5.90 -2.75 12.76
N LYS A 187 5.71 -2.41 11.49
CA LYS A 187 6.14 -3.22 10.34
C LYS A 187 7.51 -2.83 9.79
N LYS A 188 7.95 -1.59 10.03
CA LYS A 188 9.13 -0.97 9.41
C LYS A 188 10.35 -1.90 9.38
N ASP A 189 10.81 -2.37 10.54
CA ASP A 189 12.06 -3.14 10.62
C ASP A 189 11.94 -4.46 9.85
N HIS A 190 10.81 -5.15 10.01
CA HIS A 190 10.56 -6.41 9.30
C HIS A 190 10.50 -6.19 7.78
N PHE A 191 9.67 -5.25 7.30
CA PHE A 191 9.49 -5.03 5.87
C PHE A 191 10.75 -4.48 5.20
N LEU A 192 11.49 -3.58 5.84
CA LEU A 192 12.76 -3.08 5.29
C LEU A 192 13.84 -4.18 5.26
N SER A 193 13.80 -5.15 6.18
CA SER A 193 14.74 -6.27 6.19
C SER A 193 14.50 -7.32 5.10
N LEU A 194 13.32 -7.33 4.44
CA LEU A 194 13.02 -8.30 3.39
C LEU A 194 13.99 -8.14 2.21
N THR A 195 14.54 -9.27 1.76
CA THR A 195 15.35 -9.44 0.55
C THR A 195 14.96 -10.75 -0.12
N VAL A 196 15.24 -10.90 -1.41
CA VAL A 196 14.87 -12.15 -2.13
C VAL A 196 15.58 -13.37 -1.54
N GLU A 197 16.77 -13.18 -0.97
CA GLU A 197 17.58 -14.23 -0.35
C GLU A 197 17.07 -14.70 1.02
N ASN A 198 16.17 -13.95 1.66
CA ASN A 198 15.66 -14.23 3.00
C ASN A 198 14.16 -14.53 3.08
N LEU A 199 13.52 -14.76 1.92
CA LEU A 199 12.15 -15.25 1.81
C LEU A 199 12.05 -16.76 2.04
#